data_AF-X0Y5H2-F1
#
_entry.id   AF-X0Y5H2-F1
#
_cell.length_a   1.000
_cell.length_b   1.000
_cell.length_c   1.000
_cell.angle_alpha   90.00
_cell.angle_beta   90.00
_cell.angle_gamma   90.00
#
_symmetry.space_group_name_H-M   'P 1'
#
loop_
_entity.id
_entity.type
_entity.pdbx_description
1 polymer ?
#
loop_
_entity_poly.entity_id
_entity_poly.type
_entity_poly.pdbx_seq_one_letter_code
_entity_poly.pdbx_strand_id
1 'polypeptide(L)'
;MCPLPLRAYDVRQESEMLQPLDFNRRLRLKPVAKVFTAEITNVIRLTEMEKLFHLRIVDDTDRERFTFLPGQFVMIEVPGYGEVPISISSSTSNKGFI
;
A
#
# COMPACT_ATOMS: atom_id res chain seq x y z
N MET A 1 -23.02 4.78 -17.62
CA MET A 1 -21.77 5.47 -17.23
C MET A 1 -20.62 4.71 -17.85
N CYS A 2 -19.92 5.27 -18.85
CA CYS A 2 -18.70 4.68 -19.38
C CYS A 2 -17.60 4.76 -18.33
N PRO A 3 -16.87 3.68 -18.01
CA PRO A 3 -15.67 3.81 -17.20
C PRO A 3 -14.65 4.64 -17.98
N LEU A 4 -14.05 5.63 -17.32
CA LEU A 4 -12.90 6.35 -17.86
C LEU A 4 -11.83 5.33 -18.28
N PRO A 5 -11.17 5.48 -19.44
CA PRO A 5 -10.15 4.55 -19.87
C PRO A 5 -9.05 4.50 -18.81
N LEU A 6 -8.76 3.30 -18.31
CA LEU A 6 -7.61 3.04 -17.45
C LEU A 6 -6.35 3.40 -18.23
N ARG A 7 -5.85 4.62 -18.06
CA ARG A 7 -4.55 5.02 -18.61
C ARG A 7 -3.48 4.28 -17.82
N ALA A 8 -2.61 3.55 -18.52
CA ALA A 8 -1.48 2.88 -17.91
C ALA A 8 -0.64 3.91 -17.13
N TYR A 9 -0.27 3.57 -15.89
CA TYR A 9 0.62 4.40 -15.09
C TYR A 9 2.03 4.35 -15.69
N ASP A 10 2.55 5.49 -16.12
CA ASP A 10 3.88 5.59 -16.72
C ASP A 10 4.93 5.97 -15.66
N VAL A 11 5.64 4.96 -15.16
CA VAL A 11 6.68 5.12 -14.13
C VAL A 11 7.78 6.11 -14.57
N ARG A 12 8.02 6.26 -15.87
CA ARG A 12 9.04 7.19 -16.40
C ARG A 12 8.71 8.66 -16.14
N GLN A 13 7.46 8.97 -15.83
CA GLN A 13 7.02 10.31 -15.48
C GLN A 13 7.15 10.62 -13.98
N GLU A 14 7.51 9.65 -13.15
CA GLU A 14 7.75 9.90 -11.74
C GLU A 14 8.95 10.84 -11.54
N SER A 15 8.84 11.76 -10.58
CA SER A 15 9.88 12.76 -10.31
C SER A 15 11.25 12.17 -10.00
N GLU A 16 11.25 10.95 -9.46
CA GLU A 16 12.44 10.18 -9.05
C GLU A 16 13.15 9.55 -10.24
N MET A 17 12.43 9.34 -11.36
CA MET A 17 13.01 8.89 -12.63
C MET A 17 13.53 10.08 -13.45
N LEU A 18 12.93 11.27 -13.28
CA LEU A 18 13.31 12.47 -14.02
C LEU A 18 14.53 13.18 -13.44
N GLN A 19 14.78 13.05 -12.14
CA GLN A 19 15.89 13.70 -11.45
C GLN A 19 16.49 12.77 -10.39
N PRO A 20 17.83 12.81 -10.19
CA PRO A 20 18.46 12.08 -9.09
C PRO A 20 17.82 12.43 -7.73
N LEU A 21 17.66 11.41 -6.88
CA LEU A 21 17.19 11.59 -5.51
C LEU A 21 18.18 12.46 -4.72
N ASP A 22 17.72 13.59 -4.22
CA ASP A 22 18.47 14.44 -3.30
C ASP A 22 18.06 14.10 -1.86
N PHE A 23 18.86 13.27 -1.19
CA PHE A 23 18.59 12.83 0.18
C PHE A 23 18.62 13.96 1.22
N ASN A 24 19.17 15.13 0.88
CA ASN A 24 19.13 16.31 1.75
C ASN A 24 17.76 16.99 1.71
N ARG A 25 16.97 16.80 0.64
CA ARG A 25 15.61 17.32 0.50
C ARG A 25 14.58 16.29 0.95
N ARG A 26 14.58 15.97 2.24
CA ARG A 26 13.68 14.94 2.85
C ARG A 26 12.19 15.13 2.51
N LEU A 27 11.73 16.37 2.34
CA LEU A 27 10.34 16.67 1.95
C LEU A 27 9.95 16.19 0.53
N ARG A 28 10.94 15.94 -0.35
CA ARG A 28 10.71 15.44 -1.72
C ARG A 28 10.83 13.92 -1.82
N LEU A 29 11.30 13.25 -0.78
CA LEU A 29 11.42 11.79 -0.77
C LEU A 29 10.06 11.19 -0.48
N LYS A 30 9.66 10.17 -1.24
CA LYS A 30 8.52 9.34 -0.85
C LYS A 30 8.79 8.77 0.56
N PRO A 31 7.79 8.72 1.45
CA PRO A 31 7.96 8.19 2.80
C PRO A 31 7.96 6.65 2.78
N VAL A 32 8.93 6.05 2.07
CA VAL A 32 9.02 4.59 1.84
C VAL A 32 9.27 3.80 3.13
N ALA A 33 9.86 4.44 4.15
CA ALA A 33 10.17 3.85 5.44
C ALA A 33 9.08 4.05 6.50
N LYS A 34 7.95 4.68 6.15
CA LYS A 34 6.89 4.90 7.13
C LYS A 34 6.14 3.60 7.39
N VAL A 35 6.29 3.09 8.61
CA VAL A 35 5.57 1.91 9.10
C VAL A 35 4.27 2.37 9.76
N PHE A 36 3.19 1.66 9.49
CA PHE A 36 1.88 1.91 10.09
C PHE A 36 1.50 0.73 10.98
N THR A 37 1.11 1.01 12.22
CA THR A 37 0.44 -0.01 13.04
C THR A 37 -0.91 -0.31 12.42
N ALA A 38 -1.17 -1.59 12.14
CA ALA A 38 -2.43 -2.07 11.62
C ALA A 38 -2.97 -3.22 12.45
N GLU A 39 -4.28 -3.40 12.42
CA GLU A 39 -4.97 -4.51 13.06
C GLU A 39 -5.69 -5.38 12.03
N ILE A 40 -5.83 -6.66 12.35
CA ILE A 40 -6.64 -7.59 11.57
C ILE A 40 -8.09 -7.41 11.99
N THR A 41 -8.93 -6.93 11.08
CA THR A 41 -10.37 -6.73 11.32
C THR A 41 -11.21 -7.93 10.92
N ASN A 42 -10.72 -8.73 9.96
CA ASN A 42 -11.38 -9.94 9.52
C ASN A 42 -10.38 -10.96 8.97
N VAL A 43 -10.72 -12.23 9.12
CA VAL A 43 -9.98 -13.37 8.55
C VAL A 43 -10.97 -14.30 7.87
N ILE A 44 -10.87 -14.39 6.55
CA ILE A 44 -11.74 -15.22 5.72
C ILE A 44 -10.90 -16.37 5.17
N ARG A 45 -11.30 -17.61 5.44
CA ARG A 45 -10.66 -18.77 4.83
C ARG A 45 -11.20 -18.93 3.41
N LEU A 46 -10.31 -18.90 2.41
CA LEU A 46 -10.69 -19.05 1.00
C LEU A 46 -10.64 -20.51 0.58
N THR A 47 -9.61 -21.23 1.02
CA THR A 47 -9.41 -22.67 0.74
C THR A 47 -8.80 -23.36 1.97
N GLU A 48 -8.36 -24.61 1.83
CA GLU A 48 -7.65 -25.28 2.90
C GLU A 48 -6.33 -24.59 3.28
N MET A 49 -5.63 -23.99 2.30
CA MET A 49 -4.29 -23.42 2.45
C MET A 49 -4.27 -21.89 2.44
N GLU A 50 -5.26 -21.23 1.84
CA GLU A 50 -5.29 -19.77 1.69
C GLU A 50 -6.28 -19.09 2.64
N LYS A 51 -5.85 -17.94 3.19
CA LYS A 51 -6.66 -17.03 3.98
C LYS A 51 -6.56 -15.62 3.41
N LEU A 52 -7.69 -14.92 3.37
CA LEU A 52 -7.79 -13.50 3.12
C LEU A 52 -7.86 -12.77 4.47
N PHE A 53 -6.97 -11.81 4.66
CA PHE A 53 -6.95 -10.95 5.84
C PHE A 53 -7.40 -9.56 5.42
N HIS A 54 -8.28 -8.94 6.21
CA HIS A 54 -8.56 -7.52 6.06
C HIS A 54 -7.80 -6.76 7.14
N LEU A 55 -6.91 -5.88 6.70
CA LEU A 55 -6.10 -5.04 7.56
C LEU A 55 -6.65 -3.62 7.60
N ARG A 56 -6.56 -3.01 8.77
CA ARG A 56 -6.93 -1.62 8.99
C ARG A 56 -5.80 -0.91 9.73
N ILE A 57 -5.27 0.17 9.14
CA ILE A 57 -4.31 1.05 9.83
C ILE A 57 -5.01 1.66 11.05
N VAL A 58 -4.41 1.59 12.23
CA VAL A 58 -5.05 1.99 13.50
C VAL A 58 -5.27 3.50 13.58
N ASP A 59 -4.25 4.29 13.24
CA ASP A 59 -4.37 5.75 13.23
C ASP A 59 -5.24 6.24 12.06
N ASP A 60 -6.30 6.98 12.37
CA ASP A 60 -7.27 7.43 11.37
C ASP A 60 -6.67 8.44 10.37
N THR A 61 -5.75 9.29 10.83
CA THR A 61 -5.11 10.30 9.96
C THR A 61 -4.23 9.62 8.91
N ASP A 62 -3.46 8.62 9.33
CA ASP A 62 -2.62 7.82 8.46
C ASP A 62 -3.43 6.92 7.54
N ARG A 63 -4.54 6.35 8.04
CA ARG A 63 -5.47 5.58 7.22
C ARG A 63 -6.06 6.40 6.07
N GLU A 64 -6.47 7.64 6.34
CA GLU A 64 -7.04 8.53 5.31
C GLU A 64 -6.03 8.99 4.27
N ARG A 65 -4.76 9.12 4.69
CA ARG A 65 -3.64 9.54 3.84
C ARG A 65 -3.02 8.39 3.05
N PHE A 66 -3.20 7.15 3.50
CA PHE A 66 -2.66 5.99 2.82
C PHE A 66 -3.32 5.82 1.44
N THR A 67 -2.49 5.81 0.40
CA THR A 67 -2.90 5.60 -0.99
C THR A 67 -1.88 4.72 -1.69
N PHE A 68 -2.34 3.89 -2.59
CA PHE A 68 -1.51 3.01 -3.40
C PHE A 68 -2.00 2.99 -4.85
N LEU A 69 -1.12 2.55 -5.74
CA LEU A 69 -1.43 2.32 -7.15
C LEU A 69 -1.68 0.83 -7.40
N PRO A 70 -2.46 0.49 -8.44
CA PRO A 70 -2.67 -0.91 -8.81
C PRO A 70 -1.33 -1.62 -9.09
N GLY A 71 -1.17 -2.83 -8.57
CA GLY A 71 0.04 -3.63 -8.72
C GLY A 71 1.13 -3.37 -7.67
N GLN A 72 0.91 -2.46 -6.72
CA GLN A 72 1.79 -2.31 -5.56
C GLN A 72 1.53 -3.38 -4.49
N PHE A 73 2.56 -3.63 -3.68
CA PHE A 73 2.52 -4.52 -2.53
C PHE A 73 2.92 -3.76 -1.27
N VAL A 74 2.58 -4.31 -0.11
CA VAL A 74 3.03 -3.84 1.20
C VAL A 74 4.00 -4.84 1.81
N MET A 75 4.95 -4.35 2.59
CA MET A 75 5.74 -5.18 3.51
C MET A 75 4.95 -5.32 4.80
N ILE A 76 4.55 -6.54 5.15
CA ILE A 76 3.87 -6.84 6.40
C ILE A 76 4.89 -7.43 7.36
N GLU A 77 5.04 -6.81 8.52
CA GLU A 77 5.88 -7.29 9.62
C GLU A 77 4.99 -7.83 10.75
N VAL A 78 5.35 -9.00 11.27
CA VAL A 78 4.81 -9.52 12.53
C VAL A 78 5.95 -9.56 13.55
N PRO A 79 5.87 -8.75 14.63
CA PRO A 79 6.93 -8.67 15.63
C PRO A 79 7.32 -10.05 16.16
N GLY A 80 8.61 -10.38 16.07
CA GLY A 80 9.16 -11.66 16.53
C GLY A 80 9.06 -12.83 15.52
N TYR A 81 8.39 -12.65 14.38
CA TYR A 81 8.27 -13.68 13.34
C TYR A 81 8.97 -13.30 12.03
N GLY A 82 8.94 -12.02 11.65
CA GLY A 82 9.62 -11.49 10.46
C GLY A 82 8.70 -10.67 9.57
N GLU A 83 9.16 -10.43 8.34
CA GLU A 83 8.49 -9.62 7.33
C GLU A 83 8.27 -10.37 6.02
N VAL A 84 7.20 -10.04 5.31
CA VAL A 84 6.86 -10.65 4.01
C VAL A 84 6.20 -9.62 3.08
N PRO A 85 6.55 -9.59 1.78
CA PRO A 85 5.83 -8.78 0.79
C PRO A 85 4.48 -9.42 0.45
N ILE A 86 3.39 -8.65 0.52
CA ILE A 86 2.04 -9.09 0.16
C ILE A 86 1.41 -8.07 -0.80
N SER A 87 0.94 -8.57 -1.95
CA SER A 87 0.22 -7.76 -2.94
C SER A 87 -1.11 -7.27 -2.38
N ILE A 88 -1.42 -5.98 -2.58
CA ILE A 88 -2.70 -5.42 -2.17
C ILE A 88 -3.78 -5.89 -3.15
N SER A 89 -4.82 -6.55 -2.63
CA SER A 89 -5.91 -7.11 -3.45
C SER A 89 -7.16 -6.23 -3.48
N SER A 90 -7.23 -5.18 -2.67
CA SER A 90 -8.36 -4.25 -2.59
C SER A 90 -8.30 -3.17 -3.68
N SER A 91 -9.46 -2.56 -3.97
CA SER A 91 -9.53 -1.44 -4.92
C SER A 91 -8.86 -0.20 -4.33
N THR A 92 -8.09 0.53 -5.15
CA THR A 92 -7.49 1.82 -4.77
C THR A 92 -8.51 2.88 -4.35
N SER A 93 -9.77 2.73 -4.75
CA SER A 93 -10.88 3.61 -4.36
C SER A 93 -11.45 3.30 -2.97
N ASN A 94 -11.17 2.11 -2.41
CA ASN A 94 -11.71 1.71 -1.12
C ASN A 94 -10.76 2.14 0.01
N LYS A 95 -10.92 3.39 0.45
CA LYS A 95 -10.10 3.95 1.53
C LYS A 95 -10.41 3.25 2.85
N GLY A 96 -9.38 2.74 3.50
CA GLY A 96 -9.46 2.17 4.85
C GLY A 96 -9.41 0.65 4.96
N PHE A 97 -9.37 -0.07 3.83
CA PHE A 97 -9.20 -1.52 3.81
C PHE A 97 -8.02 -1.93 2.93
N ILE A 98 -7.09 -2.66 3.52
CA ILE A 98 -5.96 -3.31 2.84
C ILE A 98 -6.19 -4.82 2.88
#